data_AF-A0A415JB22-F1
#
_entry.id   AF-A0A415JB22-F1
#
_cell.length_a   1.000
_cell.length_b   1.000
_cell.length_c   1.000
_cell.angle_alpha   90.00
_cell.angle_beta   90.00
_cell.angle_gamma   90.00
#
_symmetry.space_group_name_H-M   'P 1'
#
loop_
_entity.id
_entity.type
_entity.pdbx_description
1 polymer ?
#
loop_
_entity_poly.entity_id
_entity_poly.type
_entity_poly.pdbx_seq_one_letter_code
_entity_poly.pdbx_strand_id
1 'polypeptide(L)'
;MTLGSIQTPDCKTLDNMDKNLVDWYSCYLISRKDKLQSISKTVVADAFFSKETFVTPMCENGFHVISRFRNDVVLYYPTLEKK
;
A
#
# COMPACT_ATOMS: atom_id res chain seq x y z
N MET A 1 -10.83 -19.77 8.89
CA MET A 1 -9.67 -19.01 8.38
C MET A 1 -9.29 -18.02 9.46
N THR A 2 -8.12 -18.15 10.10
CA THR A 2 -7.74 -17.27 11.22
C THR A 2 -7.04 -16.04 10.67
N LEU A 3 -7.64 -14.85 10.84
CA LEU A 3 -6.94 -13.59 10.57
C LEU A 3 -5.89 -13.40 11.67
N GLY A 4 -4.62 -13.31 11.28
CA GLY A 4 -3.52 -12.99 12.18
C GLY A 4 -3.17 -11.51 12.09
N SER A 5 -2.83 -10.91 13.23
CA SER A 5 -2.18 -9.61 13.28
C SER A 5 -0.67 -9.79 13.31
N ILE A 6 0.07 -8.96 12.56
CA ILE A 6 1.53 -8.90 12.63
C ILE A 6 1.93 -7.53 13.18
N GLN A 7 2.92 -7.51 14.07
CA GLN A 7 3.52 -6.28 14.54
C GLN A 7 4.51 -5.77 13.49
N THR A 8 4.56 -4.45 13.31
CA THR A 8 5.58 -3.78 12.51
C THR A 8 6.98 -4.09 13.05
N PRO A 9 7.95 -4.48 12.21
CA PRO A 9 9.34 -4.59 12.62
C PRO A 9 9.88 -3.23 13.08
N ASP A 10 10.92 -3.25 13.93
CA ASP A 10 11.61 -2.04 14.33
C ASP A 10 12.46 -1.45 13.19
N CYS A 11 12.84 -0.17 13.31
CA CYS A 11 13.58 0.54 12.25
C CYS A 11 14.90 -0.14 11.90
N LYS A 12 15.62 -0.73 12.86
CA LYS A 12 16.91 -1.39 12.57
C LYS A 12 16.70 -2.64 11.73
N THR A 13 15.64 -3.39 12.02
CA THR A 13 15.26 -4.58 11.24
C THR A 13 14.81 -4.21 9.83
N LEU A 14 14.08 -3.10 9.67
CA LEU A 14 13.69 -2.56 8.35
C LEU A 14 14.89 -2.10 7.53
N ASP A 15 15.82 -1.37 8.14
CA ASP A 15 17.06 -0.89 7.51
C ASP A 15 17.94 -2.07 7.07
N ASN A 16 18.04 -3.12 7.90
CA ASN A 16 18.77 -4.35 7.54
C ASN A 16 18.13 -5.11 6.36
N MET A 17 16.83 -4.89 6.11
CA MET A 17 16.12 -5.47 4.97
C MET A 17 16.13 -4.56 3.74
N ASP A 18 16.78 -3.39 3.82
CA ASP A 18 16.78 -2.33 2.81
C ASP A 18 15.37 -1.98 2.33
N LYS A 19 14.41 -1.93 3.28
CA LYS A 19 12.99 -1.67 3.01
C LYS A 19 12.48 -0.55 3.87
N ASN A 20 11.75 0.38 3.27
CA ASN A 20 10.97 1.34 4.02
C ASN A 20 9.72 0.67 4.61
N LEU A 21 9.12 1.32 5.61
CA LEU A 21 7.86 0.90 6.22
C LEU A 21 6.77 0.63 5.18
N VAL A 22 6.66 1.52 4.19
CA VAL A 22 5.69 1.42 3.09
C VAL A 22 5.91 0.16 2.26
N ASP A 23 7.16 -0.12 1.89
CA ASP A 23 7.54 -1.25 1.04
C ASP A 23 7.37 -2.58 1.78
N TRP A 24 7.61 -2.59 3.09
CA TRP A 24 7.38 -3.75 3.92
C TRP A 24 5.90 -4.13 3.94
N TYR A 25 5.00 -3.16 4.16
CA TYR A 25 3.57 -3.41 4.18
C TYR A 25 3.00 -3.80 2.81
N SER A 26 3.43 -3.15 1.72
CA SER A 26 3.00 -3.52 0.38
C SER A 26 3.42 -4.96 0.05
N CYS A 27 4.69 -5.30 0.28
CA CYS A 27 5.21 -6.66 0.10
C CYS A 27 4.42 -7.68 0.92
N TYR A 28 4.13 -7.38 2.19
CA TYR A 28 3.41 -8.28 3.07
C TYR A 28 1.98 -8.53 2.59
N LEU A 29 1.23 -7.48 2.24
CA LEU A 29 -0.14 -7.62 1.75
C LEU A 29 -0.19 -8.38 0.42
N ILE A 30 0.74 -8.10 -0.49
CA ILE A 30 0.86 -8.80 -1.78
C ILE A 30 1.19 -10.28 -1.57
N SER A 31 2.09 -10.62 -0.64
CA SER A 31 2.44 -12.02 -0.33
C SER A 31 1.26 -12.85 0.15
N ARG A 32 0.20 -12.20 0.66
CA ARG A 32 -1.02 -12.83 1.17
C ARG A 32 -2.24 -12.54 0.31
N LYS A 33 -2.05 -12.04 -0.92
CA LYS A 33 -3.15 -11.51 -1.74
C LYS A 33 -4.26 -12.52 -1.97
N ASP A 34 -3.94 -13.78 -2.26
CA ASP A 34 -4.96 -14.79 -2.58
C ASP A 34 -5.91 -15.04 -1.41
N LYS A 35 -5.36 -15.06 -0.19
CA LYS A 35 -6.14 -15.22 1.04
C LYS A 35 -6.95 -13.95 1.34
N LEU A 36 -6.35 -12.78 1.22
CA LEU A 36 -7.02 -11.51 1.54
C LEU A 36 -8.13 -11.21 0.55
N GLN A 37 -7.90 -11.39 -0.75
CA GLN A 37 -8.86 -11.14 -1.82
C GLN A 37 -10.05 -12.09 -1.79
N SER A 38 -9.90 -13.30 -1.22
CA SER A 38 -11.03 -14.19 -0.96
C SER A 38 -12.05 -13.62 0.04
N ILE A 39 -11.60 -12.70 0.90
CA ILE A 39 -12.43 -12.02 1.90
C ILE A 39 -12.88 -10.66 1.37
N SER A 40 -11.93 -9.83 0.93
CA SER A 40 -12.19 -8.50 0.40
C SER A 40 -11.07 -8.06 -0.52
N LYS A 41 -11.44 -7.44 -1.64
CA LYS A 41 -10.51 -6.77 -2.55
C LYS A 41 -10.16 -5.36 -2.08
N THR A 42 -10.90 -4.80 -1.12
CA THR A 42 -10.73 -3.42 -0.67
C THR A 42 -9.82 -3.36 0.54
N VAL A 43 -8.79 -2.51 0.47
CA VAL A 43 -7.86 -2.23 1.57
C VAL A 43 -8.05 -0.77 1.99
N VAL A 44 -8.34 -0.56 3.26
CA VAL A 44 -8.40 0.78 3.85
C VAL A 44 -7.08 1.07 4.53
N ALA A 45 -6.42 2.16 4.15
CA ALA A 45 -5.13 2.56 4.68
C ALA A 45 -5.15 4.00 5.20
N ASP A 46 -4.29 4.30 6.17
CA ASP A 46 -4.12 5.67 6.66
C ASP A 46 -3.47 6.58 5.60
N ALA A 47 -3.61 7.90 5.76
CA ALA A 47 -3.05 8.92 4.88
C ALA A 47 -1.54 8.79 4.68
N PHE A 48 -0.81 8.23 5.66
CA PHE A 48 0.61 7.95 5.51
C PHE A 48 0.93 7.09 4.27
N PHE A 49 0.05 6.16 3.92
CA PHE A 49 0.18 5.22 2.80
C PHE A 49 -0.40 5.75 1.49
N SER A 50 -0.90 6.99 1.45
CA SER A 50 -1.38 7.64 0.21
C SER A 50 -0.23 8.13 -0.66
N LYS A 51 0.74 7.24 -0.91
CA LYS A 51 1.91 7.46 -1.77
C LYS A 51 1.85 6.49 -2.94
N GLU A 52 2.34 6.93 -4.08
CA GLU A 52 2.39 6.12 -5.30
C GLU A 52 3.10 4.77 -5.06
N THR A 53 4.21 4.77 -4.30
CA THR A 53 4.98 3.56 -3.97
C THR A 53 4.17 2.50 -3.22
N PHE A 54 3.09 2.87 -2.54
CA PHE A 54 2.16 1.93 -1.93
C PHE A 54 0.97 1.61 -2.85
N VAL A 55 0.35 2.66 -3.42
CA VAL A 55 -0.92 2.54 -4.14
C VAL A 55 -0.74 1.77 -5.44
N THR A 56 0.30 2.08 -6.22
CA THR A 56 0.58 1.43 -7.51
C THR A 56 0.70 -0.09 -7.39
N PRO A 57 1.61 -0.65 -6.57
CA PRO A 57 1.76 -2.11 -6.49
C PRO A 57 0.53 -2.81 -5.89
N MET A 58 -0.24 -2.12 -5.02
CA MET A 58 -1.49 -2.67 -4.48
C MET A 58 -2.57 -2.78 -5.57
N CYS A 59 -2.73 -1.74 -6.37
CA CYS A 59 -3.66 -1.71 -7.50
C CYS A 59 -3.27 -2.73 -8.58
N GLU A 60 -1.99 -2.83 -8.94
CA GLU A 60 -1.47 -3.83 -9.89
C GLU A 60 -1.73 -5.27 -9.43
N ASN A 61 -1.75 -5.50 -8.11
CA ASN A 61 -2.07 -6.79 -7.53
C ASN A 61 -3.57 -7.04 -7.31
N GLY A 62 -4.46 -6.15 -7.78
CA GLY A 62 -5.90 -6.33 -7.77
C GLY A 62 -6.60 -5.89 -6.48
N PHE A 63 -5.93 -5.09 -5.65
CA PHE A 63 -6.56 -4.44 -4.50
C PHE A 63 -7.14 -3.07 -4.87
N HIS A 64 -8.27 -2.73 -4.25
CA HIS A 64 -8.85 -1.39 -4.27
C HIS A 64 -8.43 -0.64 -3.00
N VAL A 65 -7.54 0.35 -3.13
CA VAL A 65 -7.05 1.11 -1.98
C VAL A 65 -7.94 2.31 -1.70
N ILE A 66 -8.47 2.40 -0.48
CA ILE A 66 -9.17 3.58 0.04
C ILE A 66 -8.27 4.20 1.10
N SER A 67 -7.88 5.45 0.89
CA SER A 67 -7.08 6.21 1.86
C SER A 67 -7.49 7.67 1.86
N ARG A 68 -7.17 8.36 2.96
CA ARG A 68 -7.34 9.82 3.03
C ARG A 68 -6.16 10.48 2.33
N PHE A 69 -6.40 11.46 1.48
CA PHE A 69 -5.29 12.24 0.94
C PHE A 69 -4.54 12.98 2.05
N ARG A 70 -3.22 13.07 1.89
CA ARG A 70 -2.41 13.94 2.74
C ARG A 70 -2.62 15.40 2.34
N ASN A 71 -2.34 16.30 3.28
CA ASN A 71 -2.45 17.75 3.04
C ASN A 71 -1.45 18.26 1.97
N ASP A 72 -0.37 17.54 1.74
CA ASP A 72 0.69 17.83 0.77
C ASP A 72 0.54 17.04 -0.55
N VAL A 73 -0.64 16.48 -0.82
CA VAL A 73 -0.86 15.74 -2.07
C VAL A 73 -0.85 16.70 -3.27
N VAL A 74 -0.15 16.31 -4.34
CA VAL A 74 -0.19 16.99 -5.63
C VAL A 74 -1.08 16.17 -6.56
N LEU A 75 -2.27 16.68 -6.87
CA LEU A 75 -3.18 16.04 -7.81
C LEU A 75 -2.82 16.50 -9.23
N TYR A 76 -2.35 15.57 -10.05
CA TYR A 76 -2.13 15.82 -11.47
C TYR A 76 -3.45 15.59 -12.22
N TYR A 77 -3.97 16.64 -12.84
CA TYR A 77 -5.09 16.52 -13.76
C TYR A 77 -4.53 16.23 -15.16
N PRO A 78 -4.77 15.03 -15.72
CA PRO A 78 -4.31 14.73 -17.06
C PRO A 78 -5.00 15.66 -18.06
N THR A 79 -4.21 16.51 -18.73
CA THR A 79 -4.68 17.34 -19.83
C THR A 79 -4.69 16.51 -21.12
N LEU A 80 -5.68 16.73 -21.99
CA LEU A 80 -5.77 16.08 -23.30
C LEU A 80 -4.74 16.60 -24.30
N GLU A 81 -4.06 17.71 -23.98
CA GLU A 81 -3.01 18.29 -24.80
C GLU A 81 -1.77 17.38 -24.77
N LYS A 82 -1.38 16.89 -25.94
CA LYS A 82 -0.11 16.19 -26.15
C LYS A 82 1.00 17.23 -26.27
N LYS A 83 2.07 17.02 -25.50
CA LYS A 83 3.30 17.83 -25.55
C LYS A 83 4.13 17.52 -26.79
#